data_AF-A0A550HM94-F1
#
_entry.id   AF-A0A550HM94-F1
#
_cell.length_a   1.000
_cell.length_b   1.000
_cell.length_c   1.000
_cell.angle_alpha   90.00
_cell.angle_beta   90.00
_cell.angle_gamma   90.00
#
_symmetry.space_group_name_H-M   'P 1'
#
loop_
_entity.id
_entity.type
_entity.pdbx_description
1 polymer ?
#
loop_
_entity_poly.entity_id
_entity_poly.type
_entity_poly.pdbx_seq_one_letter_code
_entity_poly.pdbx_strand_id
1 'polypeptide(L)'
;MRSREPAWASPDNPPRARGPSRVPARSRARHCGNWCRPRCAASGLPGFGDGVALLDLLAALPGARREAFVLSRLMGLPCAEAAELSECPVGTVRSRVARATLVGLLAEADAPAVRGHVGTRIQPPSRATGPPDLSVPRPFEQLSNTPGGTCYCPSYTPRGNFRSEGVPDVFFVDTIEVAGLGNRSYLAGGEREAVVIDPPRDVDQVIAAAARRGVRIAHVVETHVHNDYVTGGPELARLTGAAYLVPAGARVFFERTPVRDGDRTVVDAGAGLALRALATPGHTPHHTSYVLEEAGAAVAVFTGGSLLIGTVGRPDLVEPRLTEDLARAQHASARRLADELPDETAVLPTHGFGSFCSAGRAEGGATTIGKEKSANEALGRDVDTFVADLLAGLDEVPAYYAHMGPANAAGPAPVDLTPPAVADADEIAARLAAGEWVVDLRNRVAFAEGHVAGSFNFEAEGQLATYLAWLIPWGKPVTLLAESAGQLAAAQRELVRVGVDRPAAAATGEPSAWVRGGEPLAAFRRATFADLADLVGRHPGDGPVVLDVRRASERAGGFIEGSVHIPVHALHGRLGEIPAGEVWVHCAGGMRAAIAASLLDAAGREVVAVDDAFTAAEKAGLTVRTV
;
A
#
# COMPACT_ATOMS: atom_id res chain seq x y z
N MET A 1 -41.02 -1.03 61.63
CA MET A 1 -41.38 -2.43 61.95
C MET A 1 -41.24 -3.28 60.70
N ARG A 2 -40.83 -4.56 60.82
CA ARG A 2 -41.01 -5.71 59.89
C ARG A 2 -41.17 -5.38 58.38
N SER A 3 -40.12 -5.52 57.53
CA SER A 3 -39.61 -6.77 56.90
C SER A 3 -40.53 -7.33 55.78
N ARG A 4 -40.05 -7.84 54.63
CA ARG A 4 -38.93 -8.81 54.42
C ARG A 4 -38.37 -8.83 52.99
N GLU A 5 -37.12 -9.29 52.85
CA GLU A 5 -36.62 -10.08 51.69
C GLU A 5 -36.74 -11.60 51.99
N PRO A 6 -36.67 -12.49 50.99
CA PRO A 6 -35.41 -13.22 50.70
C PRO A 6 -35.11 -13.40 49.18
N ALA A 7 -33.90 -13.64 48.66
CA ALA A 7 -32.60 -14.15 49.15
C ALA A 7 -32.27 -15.63 48.77
N TRP A 8 -31.43 -15.79 47.72
CA TRP A 8 -30.45 -16.86 47.39
C TRP A 8 -30.84 -18.37 47.30
N ALA A 9 -30.47 -19.04 46.19
CA ALA A 9 -29.53 -20.20 46.14
C ALA A 9 -29.42 -20.92 44.76
N SER A 10 -28.22 -21.44 44.46
CA SER A 10 -27.83 -22.44 43.44
C SER A 10 -26.84 -23.44 44.11
N PRO A 11 -26.30 -24.54 43.52
CA PRO A 11 -26.36 -25.04 42.13
C PRO A 11 -26.59 -26.60 42.02
N ASP A 12 -26.02 -27.22 40.97
CA ASP A 12 -25.60 -28.65 40.81
C ASP A 12 -26.44 -29.72 40.03
N ASN A 13 -26.04 -29.87 38.74
CA ASN A 13 -25.63 -31.13 38.07
C ASN A 13 -26.70 -32.18 37.60
N PRO A 14 -26.37 -33.24 36.79
CA PRO A 14 -27.14 -33.52 35.57
C PRO A 14 -27.46 -35.03 35.31
N PRO A 15 -28.03 -35.38 34.14
CA PRO A 15 -27.96 -36.73 33.57
C PRO A 15 -27.18 -36.82 32.24
N ARG A 16 -26.84 -38.06 31.82
CA ARG A 16 -25.83 -38.37 30.79
C ARG A 16 -26.38 -38.67 29.39
N ALA A 17 -25.50 -38.50 28.41
CA ALA A 17 -25.69 -38.73 26.97
C ALA A 17 -26.16 -40.15 26.54
N ARG A 18 -26.81 -40.20 25.36
CA ARG A 18 -26.77 -41.32 24.40
C ARG A 18 -26.81 -40.79 22.97
N GLY A 19 -26.20 -41.54 22.05
CA GLY A 19 -26.37 -41.50 20.60
C GLY A 19 -25.91 -42.86 20.03
N PRO A 20 -25.68 -43.01 18.70
CA PRO A 20 -26.09 -42.18 17.57
C PRO A 20 -27.08 -42.93 16.64
N SER A 21 -27.62 -42.28 15.60
CA SER A 21 -28.44 -42.93 14.55
C SER A 21 -28.13 -42.42 13.14
N ARG A 22 -28.30 -43.28 12.13
CA ARG A 22 -27.78 -43.10 10.76
C ARG A 22 -28.76 -42.39 9.81
N VAL A 23 -28.19 -41.82 8.74
CA VAL A 23 -28.86 -41.35 7.52
C VAL A 23 -29.44 -42.51 6.70
N PRO A 24 -30.63 -42.32 6.08
CA PRO A 24 -30.87 -42.75 4.70
C PRO A 24 -31.26 -41.56 3.80
N ALA A 25 -31.25 -41.74 2.47
CA ALA A 25 -31.15 -40.63 1.51
C ALA A 25 -32.29 -40.53 0.46
N ARG A 26 -32.46 -39.31 -0.07
CA ARG A 26 -33.13 -38.92 -1.35
C ARG A 26 -34.62 -39.28 -1.57
N SER A 27 -35.44 -38.26 -1.83
CA SER A 27 -35.97 -38.03 -3.20
C SER A 27 -36.78 -36.72 -3.42
N ARG A 28 -36.54 -36.12 -4.61
CA ARG A 28 -37.45 -35.34 -5.50
C ARG A 28 -38.38 -34.22 -4.97
N ALA A 29 -37.82 -33.00 -4.96
CA ALA A 29 -38.16 -31.88 -5.86
C ALA A 29 -39.63 -31.43 -6.14
N ARG A 30 -39.92 -30.16 -5.81
CA ARG A 30 -40.72 -29.13 -6.54
C ARG A 30 -40.16 -27.75 -6.13
N HIS A 31 -39.56 -26.94 -7.02
CA HIS A 31 -40.19 -26.00 -7.98
C HIS A 31 -40.55 -24.59 -7.43
N CYS A 32 -39.51 -23.82 -7.09
CA CYS A 32 -39.37 -22.36 -7.27
C CYS A 32 -37.92 -22.11 -7.75
N GLY A 33 -37.54 -21.09 -8.51
CA GLY A 33 -38.33 -20.04 -9.17
C GLY A 33 -37.42 -18.90 -9.66
N ASN A 34 -36.81 -19.06 -10.85
CA ASN A 34 -36.02 -18.09 -11.64
C ASN A 34 -35.07 -17.10 -10.91
N TRP A 35 -33.77 -17.32 -11.06
CA TRP A 35 -32.77 -16.24 -11.22
C TRP A 35 -31.86 -16.55 -12.40
N CYS A 36 -31.40 -15.51 -13.12
CA CYS A 36 -30.82 -15.64 -14.46
C CYS A 36 -29.39 -16.22 -14.47
N ARG A 37 -29.13 -17.11 -15.45
CA ARG A 37 -27.76 -17.46 -15.88
C ARG A 37 -27.38 -16.61 -17.10
N PRO A 38 -26.31 -15.80 -17.04
CA PRO A 38 -25.62 -15.34 -18.24
C PRO A 38 -24.91 -16.54 -18.87
N ARG A 39 -25.29 -16.92 -20.10
CA ARG A 39 -24.58 -17.93 -20.89
C ARG A 39 -23.70 -17.24 -21.93
N CYS A 40 -22.70 -16.50 -21.46
CA CYS A 40 -21.66 -15.92 -22.30
C CYS A 40 -20.34 -16.65 -22.05
N ALA A 41 -19.94 -17.50 -22.99
CA ALA A 41 -18.59 -18.05 -22.99
C ALA A 41 -17.64 -16.99 -23.55
N ALA A 42 -16.89 -16.32 -22.67
CA ALA A 42 -15.86 -15.36 -23.08
C ALA A 42 -14.64 -16.11 -23.63
N SER A 43 -14.69 -16.44 -24.93
CA SER A 43 -13.54 -16.97 -25.67
C SER A 43 -12.47 -15.89 -25.81
N GLY A 44 -11.43 -15.95 -24.98
CA GLY A 44 -10.35 -14.95 -25.00
C GLY A 44 -9.54 -14.79 -23.72
N LEU A 45 -9.79 -15.57 -22.65
CA LEU A 45 -8.88 -15.62 -21.50
C LEU A 45 -7.61 -16.41 -21.88
N PRO A 46 -6.39 -15.89 -21.63
CA PRO A 46 -5.15 -16.61 -21.87
C PRO A 46 -5.05 -17.88 -21.02
N GLY A 47 -4.50 -18.94 -21.61
CA GLY A 47 -4.25 -20.22 -20.94
C GLY A 47 -2.87 -20.27 -20.26
N PHE A 48 -2.61 -21.39 -19.59
CA PHE A 48 -1.32 -21.68 -18.93
C PHE A 48 -0.11 -21.52 -19.87
N GLY A 49 -0.26 -21.84 -21.16
CA GLY A 49 0.81 -21.67 -22.16
C GLY A 49 1.13 -20.21 -22.53
N ASP A 50 0.18 -19.29 -22.40
CA ASP A 50 0.38 -17.88 -22.77
C ASP A 50 1.24 -17.13 -21.75
N GLY A 51 1.24 -17.56 -20.47
CA GLY A 51 2.13 -17.03 -19.44
C GLY A 51 3.60 -17.41 -19.68
N VAL A 52 3.85 -18.67 -20.04
CA VAL A 52 5.19 -19.14 -20.43
C VAL A 52 5.68 -18.40 -21.67
N ALA A 53 4.84 -18.31 -22.71
CA ALA A 53 5.16 -17.60 -23.94
C ALA A 53 5.41 -16.09 -23.74
N LEU A 54 4.79 -15.45 -22.74
CA LEU A 54 5.09 -14.06 -22.36
C LEU A 54 6.48 -13.93 -21.72
N LEU A 55 6.88 -14.86 -20.85
CA LEU A 55 8.21 -14.86 -20.22
C LEU A 55 9.31 -15.13 -21.25
N ASP A 56 9.11 -16.10 -22.15
CA ASP A 56 10.03 -16.38 -23.27
C ASP A 56 10.16 -15.18 -24.22
N LEU A 57 9.05 -14.52 -24.55
CA LEU A 57 9.03 -13.31 -25.38
C LEU A 57 9.76 -12.14 -24.71
N LEU A 58 9.58 -11.94 -23.39
CA LEU A 58 10.32 -10.92 -22.65
C LEU A 58 11.82 -11.25 -22.61
N ALA A 59 12.20 -12.50 -22.39
CA ALA A 59 13.59 -12.95 -22.43
C ALA A 59 14.25 -12.67 -23.80
N ALA A 60 13.55 -12.95 -24.90
CA ALA A 60 14.03 -12.69 -26.27
C ALA A 60 14.15 -11.20 -26.64
N LEU A 61 13.50 -10.29 -25.91
CA LEU A 61 13.60 -8.84 -26.16
C LEU A 61 14.85 -8.23 -25.48
N PRO A 62 15.68 -7.46 -26.22
CA PRO A 62 16.74 -6.63 -25.63
C PRO A 62 16.19 -5.57 -24.67
N GLY A 63 16.92 -5.23 -23.61
CA GLY A 63 16.50 -4.37 -22.47
C GLY A 63 15.53 -3.23 -22.81
N ALA A 64 15.99 -2.19 -23.51
CA ALA A 64 15.15 -1.04 -23.90
C ALA A 64 13.86 -1.41 -24.67
N ARG A 65 13.84 -2.53 -25.41
CA ARG A 65 12.63 -3.03 -26.10
C ARG A 65 11.73 -3.86 -25.18
N ARG A 66 12.31 -4.61 -24.25
CA ARG A 66 11.59 -5.33 -23.19
C ARG A 66 10.85 -4.35 -22.30
N GLU A 67 11.52 -3.30 -21.87
CA GLU A 67 10.96 -2.21 -21.06
C GLU A 67 9.88 -1.42 -21.81
N ALA A 68 10.15 -0.97 -23.04
CA ALA A 68 9.13 -0.35 -23.89
C ALA A 68 7.88 -1.25 -24.10
N PHE A 69 8.07 -2.57 -24.22
CA PHE A 69 6.97 -3.53 -24.34
C PHE A 69 6.17 -3.64 -23.05
N VAL A 70 6.81 -3.81 -21.90
CA VAL A 70 6.14 -3.85 -20.59
C VAL A 70 5.37 -2.55 -20.35
N LEU A 71 6.02 -1.40 -20.50
CA LEU A 71 5.40 -0.08 -20.28
C LEU A 71 4.19 0.15 -21.19
N SER A 72 4.28 -0.12 -22.50
CA SER A 72 3.19 0.19 -23.44
C SER A 72 2.14 -0.91 -23.65
N ARG A 73 2.40 -2.17 -23.24
CA ARG A 73 1.48 -3.30 -23.45
C ARG A 73 0.95 -3.97 -22.18
N LEU A 74 1.67 -3.87 -21.06
CA LEU A 74 1.24 -4.40 -19.78
C LEU A 74 0.82 -3.28 -18.82
N MET A 75 1.61 -2.19 -18.75
CA MET A 75 1.30 -1.01 -17.92
C MET A 75 0.41 0.03 -18.65
N GLY A 76 0.20 -0.12 -19.96
CA GLY A 76 -0.73 0.70 -20.75
C GLY A 76 -0.25 2.11 -21.14
N LEU A 77 1.03 2.47 -20.91
CA LEU A 77 1.53 3.82 -21.18
C LEU A 77 1.48 4.18 -22.69
N PRO A 78 1.21 5.45 -23.03
CA PRO A 78 1.35 5.98 -24.39
C PRO A 78 2.73 5.68 -25.01
N CYS A 79 2.76 5.28 -26.29
CA CYS A 79 4.01 4.89 -26.98
C CYS A 79 5.07 6.00 -27.13
N ALA A 80 4.79 7.24 -26.70
CA ALA A 80 5.77 8.33 -26.62
C ALA A 80 6.44 8.37 -25.23
N GLU A 81 5.64 8.25 -24.18
CA GLU A 81 6.08 8.23 -22.77
C GLU A 81 6.82 6.94 -22.44
N ALA A 82 6.28 5.78 -22.88
CA ALA A 82 6.96 4.49 -22.79
C ALA A 82 8.27 4.42 -23.60
N ALA A 83 8.45 5.31 -24.58
CA ALA A 83 9.67 5.42 -25.39
C ALA A 83 10.73 6.31 -24.71
N GLU A 84 10.29 7.41 -24.08
CA GLU A 84 11.13 8.30 -23.27
C GLU A 84 11.67 7.57 -22.03
N LEU A 85 10.81 6.86 -21.29
CA LEU A 85 11.15 6.11 -20.08
C LEU A 85 12.06 4.88 -20.31
N SER A 86 12.19 4.39 -21.54
CA SER A 86 12.99 3.20 -21.89
C SER A 86 14.18 3.49 -22.81
N GLU A 87 14.45 4.77 -23.07
CA GLU A 87 15.41 5.26 -24.09
C GLU A 87 15.17 4.66 -25.50
N CYS A 88 13.99 4.09 -25.76
CA CYS A 88 13.68 3.37 -26.99
C CYS A 88 13.00 4.33 -28.00
N PRO A 89 13.52 4.52 -29.23
CA PRO A 89 12.94 5.47 -30.16
C PRO A 89 11.43 5.26 -30.39
N VAL A 90 10.64 6.33 -30.30
CA VAL A 90 9.15 6.31 -30.45
C VAL A 90 8.69 5.55 -31.70
N GLY A 91 9.45 5.67 -32.79
CA GLY A 91 9.21 4.95 -34.04
C GLY A 91 9.41 3.43 -33.94
N THR A 92 10.33 2.94 -33.11
CA THR A 92 10.51 1.51 -32.81
C THR A 92 9.34 0.96 -31.99
N VAL A 93 8.91 1.68 -30.94
CA VAL A 93 7.72 1.31 -30.15
C VAL A 93 6.47 1.27 -31.04
N ARG A 94 6.20 2.35 -31.79
CA ARG A 94 5.05 2.42 -32.72
C ARG A 94 5.09 1.41 -33.87
N SER A 95 6.25 0.99 -34.36
CA SER A 95 6.33 0.09 -35.53
C SER A 95 6.32 -1.40 -35.19
N ARG A 96 6.96 -1.80 -34.08
CA ARG A 96 7.11 -3.21 -33.71
C ARG A 96 6.18 -3.64 -32.58
N VAL A 97 6.11 -2.87 -31.50
CA VAL A 97 5.31 -3.22 -30.31
C VAL A 97 3.80 -3.14 -30.60
N ALA A 98 3.37 -2.25 -31.51
CA ALA A 98 1.96 -2.10 -31.89
C ALA A 98 1.42 -3.13 -32.91
N ARG A 99 2.29 -3.94 -33.55
CA ARG A 99 1.88 -4.98 -34.53
C ARG A 99 2.07 -6.41 -34.03
N ALA A 100 2.76 -6.59 -32.91
CA ALA A 100 3.06 -7.89 -32.35
C ALA A 100 1.80 -8.56 -31.78
N THR A 101 1.40 -9.68 -32.38
CA THR A 101 0.72 -10.76 -31.66
C THR A 101 1.77 -11.70 -31.08
N LEU A 102 1.45 -12.37 -29.97
CA LEU A 102 2.33 -13.35 -29.31
C LEU A 102 2.83 -14.42 -30.30
N VAL A 103 1.92 -14.94 -31.12
CA VAL A 103 2.18 -15.91 -32.20
C VAL A 103 3.13 -15.35 -33.28
N GLY A 104 3.01 -14.07 -33.62
CA GLY A 104 3.83 -13.45 -34.68
C GLY A 104 5.30 -13.28 -34.32
N LEU A 105 5.59 -12.94 -33.05
CA LEU A 105 6.98 -12.79 -32.59
C LEU A 105 7.69 -14.13 -32.36
N LEU A 106 6.97 -15.17 -31.93
CA LEU A 106 7.53 -16.53 -31.86
C LEU A 106 7.94 -17.03 -33.25
N ALA A 107 7.09 -16.82 -34.27
CA ALA A 107 7.38 -17.23 -35.65
C ALA A 107 8.56 -16.47 -36.31
N GLU A 108 8.88 -15.24 -35.86
CA GLU A 108 10.09 -14.52 -36.29
C GLU A 108 11.36 -14.94 -35.53
N ALA A 109 11.23 -15.44 -34.28
CA ALA A 109 12.37 -15.90 -33.48
C ALA A 109 12.98 -17.21 -34.03
N ASP A 110 12.15 -18.11 -34.57
CA ASP A 110 12.59 -19.37 -35.19
C ASP A 110 13.18 -19.20 -36.61
N ALA A 111 13.22 -17.99 -37.16
CA ALA A 111 13.64 -17.76 -38.55
C ALA A 111 15.19 -17.73 -38.72
N PRO A 112 15.79 -18.65 -39.50
CA PRO A 112 17.25 -18.69 -39.67
C PRO A 112 17.77 -17.49 -40.48
N ALA A 113 18.80 -16.82 -39.95
CA ALA A 113 19.33 -15.57 -40.50
C ALA A 113 20.00 -15.74 -41.88
N VAL A 114 19.29 -15.33 -42.94
CA VAL A 114 19.81 -15.32 -44.32
C VAL A 114 20.87 -14.23 -44.50
N ARG A 115 22.09 -14.62 -44.92
CA ARG A 115 23.18 -13.68 -45.27
C ARG A 115 23.18 -13.36 -46.78
N GLY A 116 23.07 -12.08 -47.12
CA GLY A 116 23.46 -11.53 -48.43
C GLY A 116 24.08 -10.15 -48.23
N HIS A 117 25.41 -9.99 -48.40
CA HIS A 117 26.13 -9.74 -49.65
C HIS A 117 25.81 -8.39 -50.33
N VAL A 118 26.86 -7.59 -50.53
CA VAL A 118 26.83 -6.26 -51.14
C VAL A 118 26.98 -6.38 -52.66
N GLY A 119 26.14 -5.67 -53.41
CA GLY A 119 26.24 -5.53 -54.87
C GLY A 119 25.83 -4.11 -55.28
N THR A 120 26.48 -3.55 -56.31
CA THR A 120 26.38 -2.12 -56.65
C THR A 120 25.75 -1.84 -58.02
N ARG A 121 25.23 -0.60 -58.14
CA ARG A 121 25.11 0.21 -59.38
C ARG A 121 23.96 -0.16 -60.35
N ILE A 122 23.06 0.81 -60.63
CA ILE A 122 22.85 1.46 -61.94
C ILE A 122 21.69 2.50 -61.88
N GLN A 123 21.85 3.59 -62.64
CA GLN A 123 20.91 4.65 -63.04
C GLN A 123 21.38 5.13 -64.45
N PRO A 124 20.73 6.08 -65.18
CA PRO A 124 19.51 6.86 -64.91
C PRO A 124 18.41 6.39 -65.93
N PRO A 125 17.75 7.15 -66.87
CA PRO A 125 17.59 8.59 -67.08
C PRO A 125 16.16 9.11 -67.43
N SER A 126 16.06 10.45 -67.49
CA SER A 126 15.02 11.29 -68.12
C SER A 126 13.70 11.51 -67.35
N ARG A 127 13.04 12.67 -67.47
CA ARG A 127 13.30 13.88 -68.30
C ARG A 127 12.97 15.18 -67.53
N ALA A 128 13.30 16.35 -68.08
CA ALA A 128 13.41 17.62 -67.34
C ALA A 128 12.47 18.76 -67.81
N THR A 129 12.21 19.73 -66.93
CA THR A 129 11.81 21.17 -67.11
C THR A 129 11.51 21.74 -65.71
N GLY A 130 11.80 22.99 -65.30
CA GLY A 130 12.58 24.12 -65.84
C GLY A 130 12.68 25.25 -64.75
N PRO A 131 13.63 26.22 -64.83
CA PRO A 131 13.88 27.26 -63.80
C PRO A 131 13.46 28.69 -64.27
N PRO A 132 13.77 29.82 -63.59
CA PRO A 132 14.41 30.09 -62.28
C PRO A 132 13.42 30.90 -61.35
N ASP A 133 13.69 31.92 -60.50
CA ASP A 133 14.90 32.71 -60.12
C ASP A 133 14.72 33.55 -58.80
N LEU A 134 15.80 34.21 -58.34
CA LEU A 134 15.92 35.49 -57.60
C LEU A 134 14.98 35.85 -56.41
N SER A 135 15.54 35.98 -55.20
CA SER A 135 16.10 37.26 -54.69
C SER A 135 16.45 37.25 -53.19
N VAL A 136 17.40 38.10 -52.77
CA VAL A 136 17.84 38.33 -51.37
C VAL A 136 18.22 39.82 -51.23
N PRO A 137 17.94 40.48 -50.08
CA PRO A 137 19.06 41.11 -49.36
C PRO A 137 18.95 41.04 -47.82
N ARG A 138 20.12 40.94 -47.15
CA ARG A 138 20.36 41.50 -45.80
C ARG A 138 21.07 42.87 -45.98
N PRO A 139 21.18 43.74 -44.95
CA PRO A 139 22.40 43.66 -44.11
C PRO A 139 22.29 44.17 -42.64
N PHE A 140 23.24 43.71 -41.81
CA PHE A 140 23.99 44.43 -40.75
C PHE A 140 23.28 44.94 -39.47
N GLU A 141 23.93 45.22 -38.31
CA GLU A 141 25.17 44.84 -37.54
C GLU A 141 25.16 45.74 -36.25
N GLN A 142 25.96 45.70 -35.16
CA GLN A 142 27.05 44.93 -34.48
C GLN A 142 27.09 45.46 -33.00
N LEU A 143 27.60 44.88 -31.90
CA LEU A 143 28.18 43.59 -31.44
C LEU A 143 27.35 43.13 -30.17
N SER A 144 27.77 42.68 -28.97
CA SER A 144 29.06 42.32 -28.31
C SER A 144 28.86 41.45 -27.05
N ASN A 145 29.95 40.80 -26.58
CA ASN A 145 30.20 40.21 -25.24
C ASN A 145 29.33 39.04 -24.70
N THR A 146 29.97 38.31 -23.78
CA THR A 146 29.62 37.03 -23.13
C THR A 146 29.86 37.15 -21.60
N PRO A 147 29.70 36.10 -20.75
CA PRO A 147 28.83 34.90 -20.76
C PRO A 147 28.02 34.72 -19.44
N GLY A 148 27.24 33.63 -19.34
CA GLY A 148 26.93 32.97 -18.06
C GLY A 148 25.45 32.77 -17.75
N GLY A 149 25.06 31.55 -17.35
CA GLY A 149 23.65 31.23 -17.01
C GLY A 149 23.28 29.76 -17.07
N THR A 150 24.01 28.88 -16.36
CA THR A 150 23.61 27.46 -16.22
C THR A 150 22.39 27.33 -15.32
N CYS A 151 21.27 26.83 -15.85
CA CYS A 151 20.16 26.38 -15.02
C CYS A 151 20.49 25.04 -14.34
N TYR A 152 20.11 24.92 -13.07
CA TYR A 152 20.40 23.76 -12.22
C TYR A 152 19.14 22.91 -12.06
N CYS A 153 19.16 21.68 -12.58
CA CYS A 153 18.16 20.66 -12.29
C CYS A 153 18.72 19.70 -11.24
N PRO A 154 18.09 19.54 -10.05
CA PRO A 154 18.56 18.60 -9.04
C PRO A 154 18.27 17.15 -9.47
N SER A 155 19.33 16.38 -9.76
CA SER A 155 19.19 14.95 -10.04
C SER A 155 18.95 14.17 -8.74
N TYR A 156 17.79 13.53 -8.66
CA TYR A 156 17.45 12.60 -7.59
C TYR A 156 18.43 11.42 -7.61
N THR A 157 19.13 11.20 -6.49
CA THR A 157 20.15 10.15 -6.35
C THR A 157 19.78 9.22 -5.19
N PRO A 158 19.52 7.92 -5.43
CA PRO A 158 19.36 6.96 -4.36
C PRO A 158 20.64 6.87 -3.53
N ARG A 159 20.57 7.24 -2.24
CA ARG A 159 21.69 7.07 -1.29
C ARG A 159 21.45 5.80 -0.48
N GLY A 160 22.26 4.77 -0.71
CA GLY A 160 22.09 3.49 0.02
C GLY A 160 23.23 2.47 -0.13
N ASN A 161 23.94 2.42 -1.25
CA ASN A 161 25.01 1.43 -1.43
C ASN A 161 26.19 1.67 -0.47
N PHE A 162 26.38 0.74 0.47
CA PHE A 162 27.71 0.44 1.00
C PHE A 162 28.61 0.03 -0.18
N ARG A 163 29.88 0.46 -0.19
CA ARG A 163 30.84 0.13 -1.25
C ARG A 163 32.22 -0.15 -0.70
N SER A 164 32.77 -1.29 -1.08
CA SER A 164 34.22 -1.49 -1.28
C SER A 164 34.51 -1.36 -2.79
N GLU A 165 35.69 -0.88 -3.17
CA GLU A 165 36.01 -0.70 -4.59
C GLU A 165 36.54 -1.99 -5.24
N GLY A 166 36.08 -2.28 -6.47
CA GLY A 166 36.79 -3.15 -7.41
C GLY A 166 36.17 -4.53 -7.70
N VAL A 167 35.09 -4.93 -7.02
CA VAL A 167 34.34 -6.17 -7.30
C VAL A 167 32.90 -5.77 -7.68
N PRO A 168 32.27 -6.37 -8.72
CA PRO A 168 30.84 -6.19 -8.95
C PRO A 168 30.04 -6.80 -7.79
N ASP A 169 28.99 -6.11 -7.33
CA ASP A 169 28.13 -6.59 -6.24
C ASP A 169 27.56 -7.98 -6.59
N VAL A 170 27.98 -9.02 -5.85
CA VAL A 170 27.64 -10.44 -6.13
C VAL A 170 26.14 -10.71 -5.93
N PHE A 171 25.50 -9.91 -5.09
CA PHE A 171 24.07 -9.90 -4.86
C PHE A 171 23.52 -8.47 -4.86
N PHE A 172 22.21 -8.34 -4.95
CA PHE A 172 21.50 -7.09 -4.71
C PHE A 172 20.32 -7.29 -3.76
N VAL A 173 19.87 -6.18 -3.17
CA VAL A 173 18.58 -6.07 -2.48
C VAL A 173 17.94 -4.73 -2.90
N ASP A 174 16.84 -4.80 -3.65
CA ASP A 174 15.95 -3.67 -3.91
C ASP A 174 14.85 -3.62 -2.85
N THR A 175 14.54 -2.41 -2.40
CA THR A 175 13.38 -2.13 -1.54
C THR A 175 12.23 -1.61 -2.41
N ILE A 176 11.03 -2.14 -2.21
CA ILE A 176 9.79 -1.70 -2.83
C ILE A 176 8.93 -1.09 -1.71
N GLU A 177 8.77 0.22 -1.71
CA GLU A 177 8.11 0.95 -0.61
C GLU A 177 6.61 1.15 -0.86
N VAL A 178 5.78 0.72 0.10
CA VAL A 178 4.32 0.91 0.10
C VAL A 178 3.98 2.01 1.10
N ALA A 179 4.33 3.25 0.73
CA ALA A 179 4.35 4.40 1.64
C ALA A 179 3.00 4.69 2.33
N GLY A 180 1.87 4.51 1.64
CA GLY A 180 0.53 4.75 2.22
C GLY A 180 0.14 3.81 3.36
N LEU A 181 0.82 2.66 3.48
CA LEU A 181 0.68 1.69 4.57
C LEU A 181 1.88 1.70 5.54
N GLY A 182 2.99 2.34 5.17
CA GLY A 182 4.23 2.34 5.93
C GLY A 182 5.00 1.01 5.89
N ASN A 183 4.85 0.26 4.80
CA ASN A 183 5.42 -1.08 4.60
C ASN A 183 6.52 -1.11 3.53
N ARG A 184 7.35 -2.15 3.58
CA ARG A 184 8.40 -2.46 2.60
C ARG A 184 8.37 -3.93 2.19
N SER A 185 8.42 -4.16 0.89
CA SER A 185 8.67 -5.47 0.29
C SER A 185 10.08 -5.49 -0.31
N TYR A 186 10.66 -6.67 -0.51
CA TYR A 186 12.05 -6.77 -0.98
C TYR A 186 12.18 -7.69 -2.20
N LEU A 187 13.03 -7.30 -3.15
CA LEU A 187 13.51 -8.15 -4.25
C LEU A 187 15.02 -8.31 -4.09
N ALA A 188 15.50 -9.54 -3.89
CA ALA A 188 16.92 -9.81 -3.64
C ALA A 188 17.41 -11.01 -4.47
N GLY A 189 18.62 -10.94 -5.03
CA GLY A 189 19.10 -11.98 -5.93
C GLY A 189 20.52 -11.77 -6.45
N GLY A 190 20.93 -12.65 -7.35
CA GLY A 190 22.19 -12.56 -8.10
C GLY A 190 22.01 -11.95 -9.49
N GLU A 191 22.91 -12.27 -10.42
CA GLU A 191 22.81 -11.85 -11.82
C GLU A 191 21.63 -12.46 -12.59
N ARG A 192 21.05 -13.58 -12.11
CA ARG A 192 20.10 -14.39 -12.89
C ARG A 192 18.80 -14.62 -12.17
N GLU A 193 18.86 -14.96 -10.89
CA GLU A 193 17.70 -15.41 -10.13
C GLU A 193 17.55 -14.64 -8.82
N ALA A 194 16.29 -14.39 -8.44
CA ALA A 194 15.92 -13.57 -7.30
C ALA A 194 14.74 -14.16 -6.51
N VAL A 195 14.69 -13.80 -5.24
CA VAL A 195 13.56 -14.01 -4.33
C VAL A 195 12.84 -12.68 -4.08
N VAL A 196 11.52 -12.74 -3.95
CA VAL A 196 10.70 -11.63 -3.44
C VAL A 196 10.21 -11.97 -2.04
N ILE A 197 10.34 -11.04 -1.10
CA ILE A 197 9.86 -11.17 0.28
C ILE A 197 8.72 -10.18 0.53
N ASP A 198 7.64 -10.67 1.14
CA ASP A 198 6.43 -9.95 1.55
C ASP A 198 5.81 -9.12 0.40
N PRO A 199 5.48 -9.73 -0.75
CA PRO A 199 5.07 -9.04 -1.97
C PRO A 199 3.78 -8.21 -1.82
N PRO A 200 3.74 -6.97 -2.34
CA PRO A 200 2.57 -6.11 -2.28
C PRO A 200 1.46 -6.63 -3.20
N ARG A 201 0.21 -6.24 -2.90
CA ARG A 201 -1.00 -6.63 -3.64
C ARG A 201 -0.87 -6.44 -5.16
N ASP A 202 -0.35 -5.28 -5.55
CA ASP A 202 -0.14 -4.88 -6.93
C ASP A 202 1.25 -5.34 -7.41
N VAL A 203 1.26 -6.60 -7.86
CA VAL A 203 2.47 -7.38 -8.22
C VAL A 203 3.20 -6.90 -9.49
N ASP A 204 2.56 -6.05 -10.29
CA ASP A 204 3.12 -5.51 -11.53
C ASP A 204 4.37 -4.64 -11.28
N GLN A 205 4.41 -3.89 -10.17
CA GLN A 205 5.60 -3.13 -9.75
C GLN A 205 6.80 -4.04 -9.44
N VAL A 206 6.54 -5.25 -8.90
CA VAL A 206 7.56 -6.25 -8.57
C VAL A 206 8.11 -6.90 -9.83
N ILE A 207 7.22 -7.26 -10.76
CA ILE A 207 7.57 -7.78 -12.08
C ILE A 207 8.39 -6.74 -12.86
N ALA A 208 8.02 -5.46 -12.78
CA ALA A 208 8.80 -4.37 -13.38
C ALA A 208 10.19 -4.19 -12.71
N ALA A 209 10.31 -4.35 -11.39
CA ALA A 209 11.61 -4.32 -10.70
C ALA A 209 12.54 -5.47 -11.15
N ALA A 210 12.02 -6.70 -11.18
CA ALA A 210 12.77 -7.85 -11.68
C ALA A 210 13.14 -7.71 -13.17
N ALA A 211 12.25 -7.17 -13.99
CA ALA A 211 12.49 -6.90 -15.41
C ALA A 211 13.62 -5.87 -15.64
N ARG A 212 13.68 -4.80 -14.83
CA ARG A 212 14.79 -3.82 -14.85
C ARG A 212 16.12 -4.42 -14.40
N ARG A 213 16.09 -5.30 -13.40
CA ARG A 213 17.26 -6.09 -12.96
C ARG A 213 17.68 -7.17 -13.98
N GLY A 214 16.78 -7.57 -14.88
CA GLY A 214 17.01 -8.61 -15.87
C GLY A 214 16.88 -10.05 -15.34
N VAL A 215 16.41 -10.22 -14.11
CA VAL A 215 16.42 -11.49 -13.35
C VAL A 215 15.09 -12.22 -13.40
N ARG A 216 15.13 -13.54 -13.22
CA ARG A 216 13.96 -14.39 -12.99
C ARG A 216 13.60 -14.38 -11.51
N ILE A 217 12.33 -14.13 -11.19
CA ILE A 217 11.81 -14.40 -9.84
C ILE A 217 11.71 -15.94 -9.72
N ALA A 218 12.57 -16.51 -8.90
CA ALA A 218 12.66 -17.95 -8.64
C ALA A 218 11.83 -18.37 -7.43
N HIS A 219 11.73 -17.49 -6.42
CA HIS A 219 11.02 -17.72 -5.18
C HIS A 219 10.19 -16.50 -4.78
N VAL A 220 9.07 -16.75 -4.11
CA VAL A 220 8.24 -15.73 -3.45
C VAL A 220 8.06 -16.18 -2.01
N VAL A 221 8.25 -15.29 -1.05
CA VAL A 221 8.36 -15.59 0.39
C VAL A 221 7.39 -14.72 1.18
N GLU A 222 6.70 -15.31 2.15
CA GLU A 222 6.01 -14.59 3.22
C GLU A 222 6.78 -14.76 4.55
N THR A 223 7.01 -13.69 5.29
CA THR A 223 7.47 -13.74 6.69
C THR A 223 6.37 -14.23 7.63
N HIS A 224 5.12 -13.84 7.34
CA HIS A 224 3.93 -14.25 8.08
C HIS A 224 2.66 -14.05 7.24
N VAL A 225 1.50 -14.48 7.75
CA VAL A 225 0.19 -14.05 7.21
C VAL A 225 -0.05 -12.63 7.69
N HIS A 226 0.14 -11.66 6.78
CA HIS A 226 -0.02 -10.23 7.05
C HIS A 226 -1.43 -9.88 7.52
N ASN A 227 -1.51 -8.88 8.40
CA ASN A 227 -2.77 -8.38 8.96
C ASN A 227 -3.10 -6.95 8.54
N ASP A 228 -2.25 -6.28 7.75
CA ASP A 228 -2.37 -4.85 7.41
C ASP A 228 -2.45 -4.55 5.91
N TYR A 229 -2.25 -5.56 5.06
CA TYR A 229 -2.51 -5.51 3.63
C TYR A 229 -2.86 -6.88 3.05
N VAL A 230 -3.43 -6.92 1.85
CA VAL A 230 -3.72 -8.13 1.10
C VAL A 230 -2.49 -8.55 0.28
N THR A 231 -1.95 -9.75 0.50
CA THR A 231 -0.72 -10.19 -0.18
C THR A 231 -0.88 -10.34 -1.71
N GLY A 232 0.18 -10.02 -2.45
CA GLY A 232 0.33 -10.38 -3.86
C GLY A 232 0.92 -11.77 -4.09
N GLY A 233 1.39 -12.46 -3.05
CA GLY A 233 2.21 -13.67 -3.11
C GLY A 233 1.67 -14.82 -3.96
N PRO A 234 0.39 -15.25 -3.79
CA PRO A 234 -0.17 -16.34 -4.60
C PRO A 234 -0.23 -15.98 -6.09
N GLU A 235 -0.53 -14.72 -6.41
CA GLU A 235 -0.64 -14.23 -7.79
C GLU A 235 0.74 -14.04 -8.43
N LEU A 236 1.70 -13.46 -7.70
CA LEU A 236 3.08 -13.32 -8.18
C LEU A 236 3.71 -14.68 -8.48
N ALA A 237 3.55 -15.67 -7.59
CA ALA A 237 4.01 -17.03 -7.81
C ALA A 237 3.33 -17.68 -9.03
N ARG A 238 2.01 -17.53 -9.17
CA ARG A 238 1.24 -18.02 -10.33
C ARG A 238 1.67 -17.41 -11.66
N LEU A 239 2.02 -16.12 -11.68
CA LEU A 239 2.45 -15.40 -12.90
C LEU A 239 3.91 -15.70 -13.29
N THR A 240 4.77 -16.02 -12.32
CA THR A 240 6.22 -16.21 -12.54
C THR A 240 6.66 -17.67 -12.59
N GLY A 241 5.84 -18.60 -12.09
CA GLY A 241 6.25 -19.99 -11.85
C GLY A 241 7.21 -20.15 -10.66
N ALA A 242 7.34 -19.13 -9.81
CA ALA A 242 8.21 -19.15 -8.64
C ALA A 242 7.68 -20.09 -7.54
N ALA A 243 8.59 -20.66 -6.74
CA ALA A 243 8.21 -21.44 -5.57
C ALA A 243 7.67 -20.51 -4.47
N TYR A 244 6.44 -20.73 -4.02
CA TYR A 244 5.80 -19.89 -2.99
C TYR A 244 6.07 -20.45 -1.58
N LEU A 245 7.07 -19.88 -0.93
CA LEU A 245 7.60 -20.24 0.38
C LEU A 245 6.79 -19.53 1.49
N VAL A 246 6.06 -20.30 2.29
CA VAL A 246 5.21 -19.75 3.36
C VAL A 246 5.42 -20.55 4.65
N PRO A 247 5.47 -19.93 5.86
CA PRO A 247 5.76 -20.63 7.11
C PRO A 247 4.82 -21.81 7.37
N ALA A 248 5.37 -22.97 7.70
CA ALA A 248 4.62 -24.22 7.87
C ALA A 248 3.55 -24.15 8.97
N GLY A 249 3.77 -23.30 9.98
CA GLY A 249 2.79 -23.03 11.06
C GLY A 249 1.61 -22.15 10.63
N ALA A 250 1.73 -21.37 9.55
CA ALA A 250 0.62 -20.57 9.03
C ALA A 250 -0.49 -21.47 8.47
N ARG A 251 -1.74 -21.10 8.73
CA ARG A 251 -2.92 -21.82 8.22
C ARG A 251 -3.42 -21.11 6.97
N VAL A 252 -3.27 -21.77 5.82
CA VAL A 252 -3.65 -21.22 4.51
C VAL A 252 -4.38 -22.27 3.66
N PHE A 253 -5.14 -21.83 2.66
CA PHE A 253 -6.05 -22.69 1.87
C PHE A 253 -5.67 -22.81 0.38
N PHE A 254 -4.43 -22.44 0.02
CA PHE A 254 -3.86 -22.51 -1.33
C PHE A 254 -2.57 -23.36 -1.36
N GLU A 255 -2.06 -23.63 -2.56
CA GLU A 255 -0.82 -24.38 -2.79
C GLU A 255 0.42 -23.55 -2.42
N ARG A 256 1.36 -24.17 -1.70
CA ARG A 256 2.58 -23.54 -1.19
C ARG A 256 3.67 -24.57 -0.88
N THR A 257 4.91 -24.11 -0.80
CA THR A 257 6.03 -24.82 -0.17
C THR A 257 6.08 -24.44 1.32
N PRO A 258 5.82 -25.37 2.26
CA PRO A 258 5.77 -25.07 3.68
C PRO A 258 7.16 -25.07 4.34
N VAL A 259 7.60 -23.91 4.82
CA VAL A 259 8.95 -23.66 5.36
C VAL A 259 9.03 -23.84 6.88
N ARG A 260 10.11 -24.42 7.40
CA ARG A 260 10.42 -24.60 8.83
C ARG A 260 11.72 -23.90 9.23
N ASP A 261 11.96 -23.86 10.53
CA ASP A 261 13.23 -23.39 11.08
C ASP A 261 14.43 -24.16 10.51
N GLY A 262 15.45 -23.43 10.06
CA GLY A 262 16.66 -24.00 9.47
C GLY A 262 16.53 -24.50 8.03
N ASP A 263 15.33 -24.51 7.42
CA ASP A 263 15.18 -24.84 5.99
C ASP A 263 15.98 -23.83 5.13
N ARG A 264 16.72 -24.34 4.14
CA ARG A 264 17.63 -23.55 3.29
C ARG A 264 17.31 -23.77 1.82
N THR A 265 17.07 -22.69 1.10
CA THR A 265 16.71 -22.69 -0.33
C THR A 265 17.74 -21.92 -1.14
N VAL A 266 18.20 -22.44 -2.28
CA VAL A 266 19.14 -21.72 -3.18
C VAL A 266 18.36 -20.66 -3.96
N VAL A 267 18.83 -19.41 -3.93
CA VAL A 267 18.24 -18.26 -4.64
C VAL A 267 18.87 -18.10 -6.03
N ASP A 268 20.21 -18.05 -6.09
CA ASP A 268 20.97 -18.03 -7.34
C ASP A 268 22.24 -18.88 -7.15
N ALA A 269 22.31 -20.02 -7.85
CA ALA A 269 23.42 -20.95 -7.74
C ALA A 269 24.72 -20.43 -8.38
N GLY A 270 24.64 -19.46 -9.30
CA GLY A 270 25.80 -18.83 -9.94
C GLY A 270 26.48 -17.80 -9.04
N ALA A 271 25.68 -17.03 -8.30
CA ALA A 271 26.17 -16.10 -7.27
C ALA A 271 26.43 -16.76 -5.90
N GLY A 272 26.15 -18.06 -5.75
CA GLY A 272 26.30 -18.79 -4.49
C GLY A 272 25.32 -18.35 -3.39
N LEU A 273 24.17 -17.79 -3.79
CA LEU A 273 23.18 -17.19 -2.89
C LEU A 273 22.14 -18.20 -2.41
N ALA A 274 21.86 -18.18 -1.12
CA ALA A 274 20.80 -18.96 -0.50
C ALA A 274 19.99 -18.13 0.51
N LEU A 275 18.79 -18.60 0.80
CA LEU A 275 17.90 -18.07 1.83
C LEU A 275 17.74 -19.14 2.92
N ARG A 276 18.10 -18.82 4.17
CA ARG A 276 17.88 -19.68 5.35
C ARG A 276 16.72 -19.12 6.18
N ALA A 277 15.76 -19.98 6.52
CA ALA A 277 14.63 -19.63 7.36
C ALA A 277 14.98 -19.69 8.85
N LEU A 278 14.49 -18.71 9.61
CA LEU A 278 14.56 -18.64 11.06
C LEU A 278 13.18 -18.38 11.64
N ALA A 279 12.64 -19.34 12.37
CA ALA A 279 11.40 -19.17 13.12
C ALA A 279 11.61 -18.09 14.21
N THR A 280 10.84 -17.02 14.10
CA THR A 280 10.91 -15.82 14.95
C THR A 280 9.50 -15.44 15.41
N PRO A 281 8.80 -16.34 16.13
CA PRO A 281 7.44 -16.11 16.60
C PRO A 281 7.36 -14.90 17.54
N GLY A 282 6.24 -14.19 17.47
CA GLY A 282 6.00 -12.97 18.22
C GLY A 282 4.82 -12.22 17.63
N HIS A 283 5.08 -11.27 16.73
CA HIS A 283 4.05 -10.58 15.93
C HIS A 283 2.96 -11.52 15.38
N THR A 284 3.35 -12.72 14.93
CA THR A 284 2.44 -13.87 14.82
C THR A 284 3.09 -15.16 15.35
N PRO A 285 2.33 -16.20 15.76
CA PRO A 285 2.89 -17.47 16.24
C PRO A 285 3.60 -18.31 15.15
N HIS A 286 3.48 -17.93 13.88
CA HIS A 286 4.10 -18.61 12.74
C HIS A 286 5.16 -17.75 12.04
N HIS A 287 5.50 -16.58 12.60
CA HIS A 287 6.41 -15.63 11.98
C HIS A 287 7.80 -16.25 11.74
N THR A 288 8.36 -16.00 10.55
CA THR A 288 9.66 -16.49 10.10
C THR A 288 10.45 -15.35 9.48
N SER A 289 11.65 -15.10 10.01
CA SER A 289 12.65 -14.23 9.40
C SER A 289 13.47 -15.03 8.39
N TYR A 290 14.02 -14.36 7.37
CA TYR A 290 14.77 -15.02 6.30
C TYR A 290 16.15 -14.39 6.14
N VAL A 291 17.20 -15.18 6.31
CA VAL A 291 18.60 -14.75 6.18
C VAL A 291 19.07 -14.97 4.76
N LEU A 292 19.50 -13.91 4.07
CA LEU A 292 20.22 -13.99 2.80
C LEU A 292 21.68 -14.33 3.08
N GLU A 293 22.16 -15.42 2.48
CA GLU A 293 23.52 -15.92 2.64
C GLU A 293 24.28 -15.88 1.32
N GLU A 294 25.39 -15.13 1.28
CA GLU A 294 26.35 -15.13 0.17
C GLU A 294 27.48 -16.12 0.51
N ALA A 295 27.65 -17.18 -0.29
CA ALA A 295 28.65 -18.24 -0.07
C ALA A 295 28.60 -18.92 1.33
N GLY A 296 27.50 -18.71 2.09
CA GLY A 296 27.33 -19.19 3.47
C GLY A 296 27.53 -18.12 4.56
N ALA A 297 27.89 -16.89 4.23
CA ALA A 297 27.95 -15.76 5.17
C ALA A 297 26.64 -14.95 5.15
N ALA A 298 26.10 -14.59 6.31
CA ALA A 298 24.84 -13.87 6.44
C ALA A 298 25.00 -12.37 6.12
N VAL A 299 24.57 -11.95 4.93
CA VAL A 299 24.72 -10.56 4.45
C VAL A 299 23.54 -9.67 4.82
N ALA A 300 22.32 -10.23 4.84
CA ALA A 300 21.11 -9.53 5.25
C ALA A 300 20.11 -10.49 5.91
N VAL A 301 19.19 -9.95 6.71
CA VAL A 301 18.04 -10.67 7.25
C VAL A 301 16.76 -9.86 7.05
N PHE A 302 15.80 -10.47 6.36
CA PHE A 302 14.43 -9.98 6.24
C PHE A 302 13.69 -10.35 7.52
N THR A 303 13.38 -9.35 8.34
CA THR A 303 12.88 -9.54 9.72
C THR A 303 11.36 -9.44 9.87
N GLY A 304 10.64 -9.14 8.78
CA GLY A 304 9.18 -9.13 8.75
C GLY A 304 8.58 -8.15 9.74
N GLY A 305 7.65 -8.63 10.56
CA GLY A 305 7.13 -7.96 11.75
C GLY A 305 7.85 -8.30 13.05
N SER A 306 8.89 -9.14 13.06
CA SER A 306 9.59 -9.51 14.30
C SER A 306 10.46 -8.36 14.83
N LEU A 307 11.64 -8.16 14.22
CA LEU A 307 12.60 -7.13 14.64
C LEU A 307 12.47 -5.91 13.71
N LEU A 308 12.03 -4.78 14.25
CA LEU A 308 11.94 -3.51 13.54
C LEU A 308 13.11 -2.60 13.95
N ILE A 309 13.26 -1.43 13.31
CA ILE A 309 14.35 -0.49 13.66
C ILE A 309 14.04 0.16 15.01
N GLY A 310 14.84 -0.13 16.03
CA GLY A 310 14.68 0.37 17.42
C GLY A 310 13.54 -0.26 18.23
N THR A 311 12.66 -1.05 17.62
CA THR A 311 11.47 -1.63 18.26
C THR A 311 11.10 -3.01 17.66
N VAL A 312 9.90 -3.51 17.93
CA VAL A 312 9.36 -4.78 17.40
C VAL A 312 7.94 -4.59 16.84
N GLY A 313 7.44 -5.57 16.08
CA GLY A 313 6.02 -5.62 15.74
C GLY A 313 5.16 -6.02 16.94
N ARG A 314 3.91 -5.56 16.92
CA ARG A 314 2.96 -5.74 18.02
C ARG A 314 2.43 -7.19 18.13
N PRO A 315 2.29 -7.79 19.33
CA PRO A 315 1.97 -9.21 19.50
C PRO A 315 0.46 -9.53 19.60
N ASP A 316 -0.42 -8.53 19.52
CA ASP A 316 -1.83 -8.60 19.89
C ASP A 316 -2.82 -8.88 18.74
N LEU A 317 -2.37 -8.80 17.48
CA LEU A 317 -3.26 -8.85 16.30
C LEU A 317 -3.94 -10.20 16.03
N VAL A 318 -3.46 -11.29 16.63
CA VAL A 318 -3.85 -12.67 16.25
C VAL A 318 -4.99 -13.22 17.09
N GLU A 319 -4.90 -13.09 18.42
CA GLU A 319 -5.87 -13.58 19.41
C GLU A 319 -5.52 -12.94 20.76
N PRO A 320 -6.40 -12.16 21.41
CA PRO A 320 -6.07 -11.43 22.64
C PRO A 320 -5.60 -12.29 23.82
N ARG A 321 -5.90 -13.60 23.82
CA ARG A 321 -5.41 -14.55 24.83
C ARG A 321 -3.94 -14.94 24.65
N LEU A 322 -3.36 -14.74 23.46
CA LEU A 322 -1.97 -15.10 23.16
C LEU A 322 -1.01 -13.91 23.32
N THR A 323 -1.53 -12.69 23.50
CA THR A 323 -0.77 -11.43 23.48
C THR A 323 0.47 -11.42 24.39
N GLU A 324 0.38 -11.95 25.62
CA GLU A 324 1.55 -11.99 26.52
C GLU A 324 2.56 -13.09 26.13
N ASP A 325 2.09 -14.29 25.79
CA ASP A 325 2.95 -15.38 25.29
C ASP A 325 3.70 -14.97 24.01
N LEU A 326 3.02 -14.22 23.14
CA LEU A 326 3.58 -13.66 21.91
C LEU A 326 4.53 -12.49 22.19
N ALA A 327 4.28 -11.64 23.19
CA ALA A 327 5.24 -10.62 23.63
C ALA A 327 6.54 -11.27 24.16
N ARG A 328 6.42 -12.35 24.94
CA ARG A 328 7.55 -13.15 25.46
C ARG A 328 8.30 -13.86 24.34
N ALA A 329 7.58 -14.43 23.37
CA ALA A 329 8.18 -14.99 22.15
C ALA A 329 8.91 -13.92 21.33
N GLN A 330 8.35 -12.71 21.21
CA GLN A 330 8.95 -11.62 20.44
C GLN A 330 10.30 -11.16 21.01
N HIS A 331 10.43 -11.14 22.34
CA HIS A 331 11.70 -10.89 23.05
C HIS A 331 12.75 -11.96 22.74
N ALA A 332 12.36 -13.24 22.87
CA ALA A 332 13.22 -14.38 22.58
C ALA A 332 13.65 -14.42 21.10
N SER A 333 12.75 -14.10 20.18
CA SER A 333 13.01 -14.04 18.74
C SER A 333 13.96 -12.90 18.36
N ALA A 334 13.84 -11.73 18.98
CA ALA A 334 14.80 -10.65 18.81
C ALA A 334 16.20 -11.07 19.30
N ARG A 335 16.29 -11.65 20.51
CA ARG A 335 17.57 -12.14 21.06
C ARG A 335 18.19 -13.24 20.22
N ARG A 336 17.39 -14.19 19.72
CA ARG A 336 17.85 -15.23 18.78
C ARG A 336 18.50 -14.64 17.52
N LEU A 337 17.88 -13.63 16.91
CA LEU A 337 18.46 -12.95 15.73
C LEU A 337 19.77 -12.26 16.08
N ALA A 338 19.88 -11.69 17.28
CA ALA A 338 21.12 -11.08 17.76
C ALA A 338 22.22 -12.12 18.06
N ASP A 339 21.88 -13.27 18.63
CA ASP A 339 22.83 -14.31 19.01
C ASP A 339 23.32 -15.16 17.82
N GLU A 340 22.48 -15.39 16.80
CA GLU A 340 22.83 -16.18 15.61
C GLU A 340 23.54 -15.40 14.49
N LEU A 341 23.47 -14.06 14.46
CA LEU A 341 23.88 -13.26 13.29
C LEU A 341 25.03 -12.27 13.60
N PRO A 342 25.98 -12.06 12.65
CA PRO A 342 26.99 -11.01 12.71
C PRO A 342 26.41 -9.60 12.88
N ASP A 343 27.17 -8.71 13.53
CA ASP A 343 26.75 -7.34 13.82
C ASP A 343 26.58 -6.48 12.56
N GLU A 344 27.29 -6.86 11.49
CA GLU A 344 27.28 -6.24 10.17
C GLU A 344 26.04 -6.62 9.34
N THR A 345 25.37 -7.74 9.65
CA THR A 345 24.23 -8.23 8.87
C THR A 345 23.10 -7.19 8.83
N ALA A 346 22.70 -6.79 7.62
CA ALA A 346 21.67 -5.77 7.43
C ALA A 346 20.29 -6.26 7.87
N VAL A 347 19.54 -5.42 8.59
CA VAL A 347 18.19 -5.76 9.10
C VAL A 347 17.14 -5.06 8.24
N LEU A 348 16.22 -5.85 7.69
CA LEU A 348 15.27 -5.45 6.66
C LEU A 348 13.82 -5.80 7.08
N PRO A 349 13.15 -4.93 7.85
CA PRO A 349 11.80 -5.17 8.32
C PRO A 349 10.74 -4.77 7.30
N THR A 350 9.61 -5.46 7.33
CA THR A 350 8.45 -5.23 6.45
C THR A 350 7.62 -4.04 6.91
N HIS A 351 7.67 -3.69 8.21
CA HIS A 351 6.88 -2.61 8.82
C HIS A 351 7.78 -1.60 9.57
N GLY A 352 7.15 -0.54 10.10
CA GLY A 352 7.79 0.48 10.94
C GLY A 352 7.72 1.89 10.33
N PHE A 353 7.58 2.01 9.02
CA PHE A 353 7.69 3.26 8.26
C PHE A 353 6.39 4.08 8.26
N GLY A 354 5.71 4.12 9.42
CA GLY A 354 4.35 4.68 9.59
C GLY A 354 3.24 3.61 9.69
N SER A 355 3.58 2.32 9.60
CA SER A 355 2.63 1.19 9.76
C SER A 355 2.18 1.00 11.21
N PHE A 356 0.91 0.66 11.41
CA PHE A 356 0.30 0.38 12.71
C PHE A 356 0.61 -1.04 13.23
N CYS A 357 1.32 -1.87 12.47
CA CYS A 357 1.92 -3.13 12.95
C CYS A 357 3.15 -2.94 13.84
N SER A 358 3.76 -1.75 13.84
CA SER A 358 4.85 -1.39 14.77
C SER A 358 4.30 -1.12 16.17
N ALA A 359 4.96 -1.65 17.21
CA ALA A 359 4.56 -1.37 18.60
C ALA A 359 5.06 0.00 19.10
N GLY A 360 6.23 0.44 18.63
CA GLY A 360 6.79 1.77 18.89
C GLY A 360 6.98 2.60 17.62
N ARG A 361 7.65 3.75 17.73
CA ARG A 361 8.19 4.46 16.56
C ARG A 361 9.46 3.77 16.11
N ALA A 362 9.52 3.34 14.85
CA ALA A 362 10.78 2.99 14.21
C ALA A 362 11.41 4.26 13.60
N GLU A 363 12.71 4.45 13.78
CA GLU A 363 13.42 5.67 13.32
C GLU A 363 14.58 5.33 12.38
N GLY A 364 14.61 5.99 11.22
CA GLY A 364 15.66 5.84 10.21
C GLY A 364 15.32 4.87 9.07
N GLY A 365 16.22 4.81 8.08
CA GLY A 365 15.98 4.07 6.82
C GLY A 365 16.66 2.70 6.70
N ALA A 366 17.74 2.46 7.45
CA ALA A 366 18.54 1.22 7.37
C ALA A 366 19.33 0.95 8.66
N THR A 367 19.32 -0.30 9.13
CA THR A 367 19.99 -0.73 10.37
C THR A 367 20.69 -2.09 10.21
N THR A 368 21.44 -2.53 11.22
CA THR A 368 22.14 -3.82 11.28
C THR A 368 22.00 -4.45 12.65
N ILE A 369 22.26 -5.75 12.77
CA ILE A 369 22.15 -6.48 14.05
C ILE A 369 22.95 -5.82 15.18
N GLY A 370 24.17 -5.32 14.92
CA GLY A 370 25.00 -4.63 15.93
C GLY A 370 24.42 -3.29 16.40
N LYS A 371 23.71 -2.57 15.50
CA LYS A 371 22.99 -1.35 15.87
C LYS A 371 21.79 -1.67 16.74
N GLU A 372 20.99 -2.68 16.35
CA GLU A 372 19.83 -3.10 17.14
C GLU A 372 20.25 -3.64 18.51
N LYS A 373 21.33 -4.43 18.62
CA LYS A 373 21.94 -4.83 19.90
C LYS A 373 22.26 -3.64 20.83
N SER A 374 22.57 -2.48 20.25
CA SER A 374 22.95 -1.27 20.98
C SER A 374 21.80 -0.33 21.33
N ALA A 375 20.64 -0.45 20.66
CA ALA A 375 19.57 0.55 20.70
C ALA A 375 18.13 0.00 20.84
N ASN A 376 17.87 -1.27 20.48
CA ASN A 376 16.53 -1.83 20.45
C ASN A 376 16.08 -2.28 21.86
N GLU A 377 14.88 -1.87 22.27
CA GLU A 377 14.35 -2.14 23.62
C GLU A 377 14.26 -3.66 23.93
N ALA A 378 13.96 -4.49 22.92
CA ALA A 378 13.88 -5.94 23.07
C ALA A 378 15.24 -6.61 23.37
N LEU A 379 16.34 -5.94 23.00
CA LEU A 379 17.72 -6.43 23.21
C LEU A 379 18.35 -5.80 24.46
N GLY A 380 17.95 -4.57 24.81
CA GLY A 380 18.41 -3.88 26.01
C GLY A 380 17.73 -4.30 27.33
N ARG A 381 16.44 -4.67 27.32
CA ARG A 381 15.66 -4.97 28.54
C ARG A 381 15.55 -6.46 28.86
N ASP A 382 15.28 -6.79 30.13
CA ASP A 382 14.82 -8.12 30.53
C ASP A 382 13.41 -8.41 29.99
N VAL A 383 12.97 -9.67 30.06
CA VAL A 383 11.71 -10.10 29.43
C VAL A 383 10.46 -9.53 30.10
N ASP A 384 10.44 -9.38 31.43
CA ASP A 384 9.23 -8.97 32.15
C ASP A 384 9.02 -7.45 32.04
N THR A 385 10.10 -6.66 32.17
CA THR A 385 10.05 -5.21 31.90
C THR A 385 9.69 -4.94 30.45
N PHE A 386 10.31 -5.63 29.49
CA PHE A 386 10.00 -5.49 28.07
C PHE A 386 8.52 -5.80 27.77
N VAL A 387 7.97 -6.91 28.28
CA VAL A 387 6.57 -7.28 28.05
C VAL A 387 5.62 -6.25 28.68
N ALA A 388 5.90 -5.77 29.90
CA ALA A 388 5.09 -4.75 30.55
C ALA A 388 5.06 -3.43 29.76
N ASP A 389 6.23 -2.92 29.36
CA ASP A 389 6.36 -1.69 28.57
C ASP A 389 5.70 -1.83 27.19
N LEU A 390 5.97 -2.94 26.49
CA LEU A 390 5.45 -3.21 25.15
C LEU A 390 3.91 -3.21 25.14
N LEU A 391 3.28 -3.89 26.11
CA LEU A 391 1.83 -3.99 26.19
C LEU A 391 1.18 -2.70 26.70
N ALA A 392 1.86 -1.93 27.54
CA ALA A 392 1.41 -0.60 27.96
C ALA A 392 1.50 0.46 26.84
N GLY A 393 2.37 0.26 25.84
CA GLY A 393 2.54 1.15 24.69
C GLY A 393 1.57 0.92 23.52
N LEU A 394 0.76 -0.15 23.53
CA LEU A 394 -0.11 -0.49 22.41
C LEU A 394 -1.29 0.49 22.24
N ASP A 395 -1.51 0.91 21.00
CA ASP A 395 -2.57 1.84 20.59
C ASP A 395 -3.54 1.16 19.59
N GLU A 396 -4.68 1.79 19.30
CA GLU A 396 -5.74 1.23 18.45
C GLU A 396 -5.28 0.98 17.00
N VAL A 397 -5.82 -0.08 16.38
CA VAL A 397 -5.47 -0.54 15.03
C VAL A 397 -6.55 -0.20 13.99
N PRO A 398 -6.18 -0.08 12.70
CA PRO A 398 -7.14 0.01 11.61
C PRO A 398 -8.13 -1.16 11.62
N ALA A 399 -9.43 -0.85 11.65
CA ALA A 399 -10.51 -1.83 11.79
C ALA A 399 -10.49 -2.91 10.69
N TYR A 400 -9.99 -2.57 9.49
CA TYR A 400 -9.85 -3.52 8.38
C TYR A 400 -8.85 -4.65 8.64
N TYR A 401 -7.95 -4.52 9.63
CA TYR A 401 -6.96 -5.55 9.97
C TYR A 401 -7.62 -6.91 10.29
N ALA A 402 -8.81 -6.88 10.90
CA ALA A 402 -9.62 -8.07 11.20
C ALA A 402 -10.05 -8.87 9.95
N HIS A 403 -9.93 -8.30 8.75
CA HIS A 403 -10.29 -8.93 7.49
C HIS A 403 -9.08 -9.35 6.65
N MET A 404 -7.91 -8.74 6.86
CA MET A 404 -6.68 -9.03 6.09
C MET A 404 -6.17 -10.45 6.33
N GLY A 405 -5.94 -10.83 7.59
CA GLY A 405 -5.47 -12.17 7.94
C GLY A 405 -6.34 -13.30 7.36
N PRO A 406 -7.68 -13.26 7.50
CA PRO A 406 -8.60 -14.20 6.85
C PRO A 406 -8.55 -14.19 5.32
N ALA A 407 -8.47 -13.03 4.66
CA ALA A 407 -8.36 -12.93 3.21
C ALA A 407 -7.03 -13.51 2.70
N ASN A 408 -5.93 -13.17 3.36
CA ASN A 408 -4.59 -13.67 3.09
C ASN A 408 -4.51 -15.18 3.29
N ALA A 409 -5.10 -15.73 4.36
CA ALA A 409 -5.16 -17.17 4.58
C ALA A 409 -6.00 -17.91 3.52
N ALA A 410 -7.08 -17.29 3.02
CA ALA A 410 -7.94 -17.88 2.00
C ALA A 410 -7.26 -18.00 0.62
N GLY A 411 -6.29 -17.12 0.33
CA GLY A 411 -5.66 -16.99 -0.98
C GLY A 411 -6.37 -15.92 -1.82
N PRO A 412 -5.93 -14.66 -1.76
CA PRO A 412 -6.55 -13.56 -2.50
C PRO A 412 -6.61 -13.82 -4.01
N ALA A 413 -7.75 -13.48 -4.62
CA ALA A 413 -7.92 -13.54 -6.08
C ALA A 413 -7.00 -12.53 -6.80
N PRO A 414 -6.72 -12.68 -8.11
CA PRO A 414 -5.98 -11.68 -8.90
C PRO A 414 -6.57 -10.26 -8.74
N VAL A 415 -5.71 -9.25 -8.76
CA VAL A 415 -6.12 -7.84 -8.56
C VAL A 415 -6.78 -7.26 -9.82
N ASP A 416 -7.86 -6.48 -9.63
CA ASP A 416 -8.59 -5.80 -10.71
C ASP A 416 -8.35 -4.29 -10.69
N LEU A 417 -7.38 -3.84 -11.48
CA LEU A 417 -7.09 -2.42 -11.70
C LEU A 417 -7.80 -1.84 -12.94
N THR A 418 -8.87 -2.47 -13.45
CA THR A 418 -9.67 -1.85 -14.51
C THR A 418 -10.47 -0.67 -13.95
N PRO A 419 -10.56 0.47 -14.67
CA PRO A 419 -11.24 1.66 -14.16
C PRO A 419 -12.69 1.40 -13.75
N PRO A 420 -13.20 2.02 -12.66
CA PRO A 420 -14.59 1.87 -12.25
C PRO A 420 -15.56 2.48 -13.27
N ALA A 421 -16.85 2.21 -13.10
CA ALA A 421 -17.89 2.86 -13.92
C ALA A 421 -17.86 4.38 -13.70
N VAL A 422 -18.08 5.16 -14.76
CA VAL A 422 -18.20 6.62 -14.64
C VAL A 422 -19.60 6.96 -14.15
N ALA A 423 -19.71 7.64 -13.01
CA ALA A 423 -20.95 8.24 -12.52
C ALA A 423 -21.04 9.71 -12.94
N ASP A 424 -22.24 10.15 -13.32
CA ASP A 424 -22.58 11.57 -13.47
C ASP A 424 -23.17 12.15 -12.17
N ALA A 425 -23.51 13.44 -12.17
CA ALA A 425 -24.08 14.11 -11.01
C ALA A 425 -25.41 13.51 -10.51
N ASP A 426 -26.24 12.95 -11.40
CA ASP A 426 -27.49 12.29 -11.01
C ASP A 426 -27.21 10.95 -10.33
N GLU A 427 -26.23 10.18 -10.84
CA GLU A 427 -25.79 8.94 -10.23
C GLU A 427 -25.06 9.17 -8.88
N ILE A 428 -24.18 10.17 -8.78
CA ILE A 428 -23.49 10.54 -7.53
C ILE A 428 -24.52 10.88 -6.44
N ALA A 429 -25.51 11.72 -6.75
CA ALA A 429 -26.55 12.09 -5.80
C ALA A 429 -27.49 10.91 -5.46
N ALA A 430 -27.76 9.99 -6.40
CA ALA A 430 -28.50 8.76 -6.11
C ALA A 430 -27.73 7.80 -5.18
N ARG A 431 -26.39 7.73 -5.32
CA ARG A 431 -25.51 6.92 -4.46
C ARG A 431 -25.40 7.49 -3.05
N LEU A 432 -25.27 8.82 -2.92
CA LEU A 432 -25.40 9.52 -1.62
C LEU A 432 -26.73 9.21 -0.94
N ALA A 433 -27.85 9.31 -1.66
CA ALA A 433 -29.18 8.98 -1.14
C ALA A 433 -29.36 7.50 -0.76
N ALA A 434 -28.55 6.59 -1.30
CA ALA A 434 -28.50 5.17 -0.93
C ALA A 434 -27.58 4.88 0.28
N GLY A 435 -26.87 5.88 0.80
CA GLY A 435 -25.88 5.71 1.87
C GLY A 435 -24.61 4.97 1.42
N GLU A 436 -24.22 5.15 0.15
CA GLU A 436 -22.87 4.82 -0.34
C GLU A 436 -21.85 5.85 0.14
N TRP A 437 -20.59 5.45 0.32
CA TRP A 437 -19.51 6.38 0.66
C TRP A 437 -18.98 7.03 -0.62
N VAL A 438 -19.40 8.27 -0.87
CA VAL A 438 -18.80 9.12 -1.91
C VAL A 438 -17.60 9.85 -1.30
N VAL A 439 -16.42 9.57 -1.84
CA VAL A 439 -15.13 10.02 -1.31
C VAL A 439 -14.47 10.97 -2.31
N ASP A 440 -14.23 12.20 -1.89
CA ASP A 440 -13.51 13.22 -2.64
C ASP A 440 -12.02 13.18 -2.29
N LEU A 441 -11.21 12.89 -3.31
CA LEU A 441 -9.79 12.62 -3.22
C LEU A 441 -8.90 13.87 -3.27
N ARG A 442 -9.50 15.05 -3.47
CA ARG A 442 -8.80 16.33 -3.60
C ARG A 442 -8.15 16.75 -2.29
N ASN A 443 -7.22 17.70 -2.38
CA ASN A 443 -6.63 18.33 -1.21
C ASN A 443 -7.70 19.02 -0.35
N ARG A 444 -7.57 18.92 0.98
CA ARG A 444 -8.54 19.44 1.97
C ARG A 444 -8.83 20.94 1.85
N VAL A 445 -7.90 21.71 1.29
CA VAL A 445 -8.09 23.13 0.98
C VAL A 445 -9.22 23.29 -0.04
N ALA A 446 -9.08 22.63 -1.20
CA ALA A 446 -10.04 22.68 -2.29
C ALA A 446 -11.37 21.98 -1.94
N PHE A 447 -11.35 21.01 -1.03
CA PHE A 447 -12.57 20.40 -0.49
C PHE A 447 -13.36 21.39 0.39
N ALA A 448 -12.69 21.98 1.40
CA ALA A 448 -13.34 22.90 2.33
C ALA A 448 -13.94 24.14 1.64
N GLU A 449 -13.32 24.60 0.55
CA GLU A 449 -13.77 25.74 -0.26
C GLU A 449 -14.94 25.40 -1.22
N GLY A 450 -15.17 24.12 -1.54
CA GLY A 450 -16.30 23.69 -2.36
C GLY A 450 -16.30 22.19 -2.67
N HIS A 451 -17.33 21.47 -2.22
CA HIS A 451 -17.48 20.02 -2.40
C HIS A 451 -18.95 19.58 -2.59
N VAL A 452 -19.16 18.30 -2.93
CA VAL A 452 -20.50 17.70 -3.02
C VAL A 452 -21.05 17.49 -1.61
N ALA A 453 -22.20 18.09 -1.29
CA ALA A 453 -22.81 17.97 0.03
C ALA A 453 -23.04 16.49 0.42
N GLY A 454 -22.56 16.10 1.60
CA GLY A 454 -22.65 14.71 2.08
C GLY A 454 -21.53 13.77 1.62
N SER A 455 -20.57 14.24 0.82
CA SER A 455 -19.34 13.49 0.51
C SER A 455 -18.28 13.62 1.63
N PHE A 456 -17.33 12.68 1.67
CA PHE A 456 -16.24 12.67 2.65
C PHE A 456 -14.89 12.96 1.99
N ASN A 457 -14.02 13.72 2.64
CA ASN A 457 -12.69 14.04 2.11
C ASN A 457 -11.63 13.07 2.64
N PHE A 458 -10.89 12.44 1.73
CA PHE A 458 -9.70 11.66 2.03
C PHE A 458 -8.66 11.97 0.94
N GLU A 459 -7.69 12.83 1.26
CA GLU A 459 -6.65 13.27 0.31
C GLU A 459 -5.97 12.05 -0.36
N ALA A 460 -5.79 12.09 -1.69
CA ALA A 460 -5.14 11.00 -2.43
C ALA A 460 -3.68 10.74 -2.01
N GLU A 461 -3.01 11.76 -1.49
CA GLU A 461 -1.63 11.68 -1.01
C GLU A 461 -1.56 11.25 0.46
N GLY A 462 -0.54 10.46 0.81
CA GLY A 462 -0.35 9.96 2.16
C GLY A 462 -1.09 8.65 2.43
N GLN A 463 -1.92 8.60 3.47
CA GLN A 463 -2.45 7.36 4.05
C GLN A 463 -3.92 7.07 3.68
N LEU A 464 -4.33 7.39 2.44
CA LEU A 464 -5.70 7.20 1.91
C LEU A 464 -6.28 5.82 2.28
N ALA A 465 -5.60 4.74 1.87
CA ALA A 465 -6.07 3.38 2.08
C ALA A 465 -6.26 3.06 3.56
N THR A 466 -5.27 3.42 4.39
CA THR A 466 -5.30 3.17 5.84
C THR A 466 -6.48 3.85 6.52
N TYR A 467 -6.72 5.15 6.26
CA TYR A 467 -7.82 5.87 6.92
C TYR A 467 -9.18 5.55 6.32
N LEU A 468 -9.33 5.44 4.99
CA LEU A 468 -10.62 5.12 4.40
C LEU A 468 -11.08 3.72 4.81
N ALA A 469 -10.21 2.70 4.77
CA ALA A 469 -10.56 1.35 5.19
C ALA A 469 -10.73 1.20 6.72
N TRP A 470 -10.19 2.11 7.53
CA TRP A 470 -10.47 2.15 8.97
C TRP A 470 -11.86 2.74 9.27
N LEU A 471 -12.24 3.82 8.58
CA LEU A 471 -13.49 4.54 8.85
C LEU A 471 -14.72 3.96 8.16
N ILE A 472 -14.56 3.34 6.98
CA ILE A 472 -15.70 2.80 6.23
C ILE A 472 -16.21 1.49 6.86
N PRO A 473 -17.54 1.29 7.02
CA PRO A 473 -18.09 0.00 7.41
C PRO A 473 -17.74 -1.07 6.36
N TRP A 474 -17.12 -2.17 6.79
CA TRP A 474 -16.57 -3.19 5.89
C TRP A 474 -17.57 -3.70 4.85
N GLY A 475 -17.15 -3.73 3.57
CA GLY A 475 -17.99 -4.17 2.46
C GLY A 475 -19.03 -3.15 1.96
N LYS A 476 -19.06 -1.92 2.49
CA LYS A 476 -19.79 -0.81 1.85
C LYS A 476 -19.18 -0.47 0.48
N PRO A 477 -20.02 -0.13 -0.53
CA PRO A 477 -19.52 0.43 -1.77
C PRO A 477 -18.89 1.81 -1.55
N VAL A 478 -17.94 2.15 -2.43
CA VAL A 478 -17.23 3.43 -2.48
C VAL A 478 -17.33 4.00 -3.89
N THR A 479 -17.67 5.27 -4.01
CA THR A 479 -17.52 6.05 -5.26
C THR A 479 -16.45 7.12 -5.06
N LEU A 480 -15.51 7.21 -5.99
CA LEU A 480 -14.37 8.13 -5.90
C LEU A 480 -14.58 9.38 -6.78
N LEU A 481 -14.38 10.57 -6.22
CA LEU A 481 -14.33 11.83 -6.97
C LEU A 481 -12.88 12.31 -7.02
N ALA A 482 -12.34 12.63 -8.20
CA ALA A 482 -10.93 12.95 -8.40
C ALA A 482 -10.72 14.12 -9.37
N GLU A 483 -9.68 14.94 -9.20
CA GLU A 483 -9.28 15.96 -10.18
C GLU A 483 -8.90 15.35 -11.54
N SER A 484 -8.38 14.11 -11.55
CA SER A 484 -7.89 13.48 -12.77
C SER A 484 -8.00 11.94 -12.76
N ALA A 485 -7.99 11.35 -13.96
CA ALA A 485 -7.90 9.90 -14.14
C ALA A 485 -6.60 9.29 -13.55
N GLY A 486 -5.52 10.07 -13.46
CA GLY A 486 -4.27 9.65 -12.82
C GLY A 486 -4.40 9.53 -11.30
N GLN A 487 -4.99 10.55 -10.65
CA GLN A 487 -5.31 10.52 -9.22
C GLN A 487 -6.29 9.39 -8.88
N LEU A 488 -7.31 9.16 -9.72
CA LEU A 488 -8.24 8.05 -9.58
C LEU A 488 -7.54 6.68 -9.67
N ALA A 489 -6.66 6.48 -10.66
CA ALA A 489 -5.93 5.22 -10.83
C ALA A 489 -4.94 4.94 -9.68
N ALA A 490 -4.29 6.00 -9.16
CA ALA A 490 -3.44 5.90 -7.97
C ALA A 490 -4.27 5.53 -6.73
N ALA A 491 -5.40 6.20 -6.50
CA ALA A 491 -6.31 5.90 -5.38
C ALA A 491 -6.87 4.47 -5.44
N GLN A 492 -7.29 3.98 -6.61
CA GLN A 492 -7.71 2.58 -6.79
C GLN A 492 -6.56 1.61 -6.43
N ARG A 493 -5.33 1.90 -6.86
CA ARG A 493 -4.14 1.09 -6.56
C ARG A 493 -3.77 1.06 -5.08
N GLU A 494 -3.94 2.16 -4.35
CA GLU A 494 -3.81 2.16 -2.89
C GLU A 494 -4.91 1.31 -2.22
N LEU A 495 -6.16 1.46 -2.68
CA LEU A 495 -7.33 0.84 -2.04
C LEU A 495 -7.41 -0.69 -2.20
N VAL A 496 -6.96 -1.26 -3.32
CA VAL A 496 -6.89 -2.73 -3.46
C VAL A 496 -5.96 -3.38 -2.45
N ARG A 497 -4.92 -2.67 -1.96
CA ARG A 497 -3.96 -3.19 -0.97
C ARG A 497 -4.61 -3.46 0.38
N VAL A 498 -5.73 -2.83 0.70
CA VAL A 498 -6.48 -3.01 1.95
C VAL A 498 -7.82 -3.75 1.76
N GLY A 499 -7.97 -4.45 0.63
CA GLY A 499 -9.15 -5.28 0.33
C GLY A 499 -10.37 -4.52 -0.19
N VAL A 500 -10.23 -3.22 -0.50
CA VAL A 500 -11.23 -2.47 -1.28
C VAL A 500 -10.95 -2.75 -2.76
N ASP A 501 -11.21 -4.00 -3.19
CA ASP A 501 -10.76 -4.56 -4.48
C ASP A 501 -11.24 -3.76 -5.72
N ARG A 502 -12.36 -3.03 -5.64
CA ARG A 502 -12.83 -2.13 -6.71
C ARG A 502 -13.82 -1.06 -6.22
N PRO A 503 -13.64 0.23 -6.58
CA PRO A 503 -14.68 1.25 -6.43
C PRO A 503 -15.94 0.93 -7.25
N ALA A 504 -17.12 1.23 -6.72
CA ALA A 504 -18.41 0.94 -7.34
C ALA A 504 -18.79 1.95 -8.45
N ALA A 505 -18.22 3.16 -8.40
CA ALA A 505 -18.10 4.10 -9.52
C ALA A 505 -16.97 5.11 -9.24
N ALA A 506 -16.74 6.03 -10.19
CA ALA A 506 -15.97 7.25 -9.96
C ALA A 506 -16.43 8.39 -10.88
N ALA A 507 -16.00 9.61 -10.57
CA ALA A 507 -16.06 10.76 -11.47
C ALA A 507 -14.73 11.50 -11.46
N THR A 508 -14.40 12.17 -12.57
CA THR A 508 -13.16 12.94 -12.71
C THR A 508 -13.44 14.37 -13.19
N GLY A 509 -12.81 15.37 -12.59
CA GLY A 509 -12.93 16.79 -12.99
C GLY A 509 -13.13 17.72 -11.80
N GLU A 510 -14.02 18.70 -11.97
CA GLU A 510 -14.32 19.75 -10.98
C GLU A 510 -15.61 19.46 -10.21
N PRO A 511 -15.77 19.91 -8.95
CA PRO A 511 -16.98 19.69 -8.15
C PRO A 511 -18.28 20.19 -8.78
N SER A 512 -18.21 21.23 -9.60
CA SER A 512 -19.34 21.78 -10.35
C SER A 512 -19.88 20.83 -11.45
N ALA A 513 -19.16 19.77 -11.79
CA ALA A 513 -19.60 18.68 -12.65
C ALA A 513 -20.13 17.45 -11.88
N TRP A 514 -20.04 17.46 -10.55
CA TRP A 514 -20.45 16.36 -9.67
C TRP A 514 -21.79 16.63 -8.93
N VAL A 515 -22.28 17.86 -8.97
CA VAL A 515 -23.61 18.29 -8.49
C VAL A 515 -24.57 18.55 -9.66
N ARG A 516 -25.89 18.47 -9.45
CA ARG A 516 -26.84 18.74 -10.52
C ARG A 516 -26.86 20.22 -10.90
N GLY A 517 -27.32 20.53 -12.11
CA GLY A 517 -27.42 21.90 -12.60
C GLY A 517 -28.30 22.79 -11.71
N GLY A 518 -27.66 23.65 -10.91
CA GLY A 518 -28.31 24.58 -9.98
C GLY A 518 -28.26 24.17 -8.50
N GLU A 519 -27.72 22.99 -8.16
CA GLU A 519 -27.40 22.64 -6.78
C GLU A 519 -26.10 23.39 -6.35
N PRO A 520 -26.07 23.99 -5.14
CA PRO A 520 -24.86 24.64 -4.62
C PRO A 520 -23.86 23.59 -4.08
N LEU A 521 -22.57 23.93 -4.11
CA LEU A 521 -21.55 23.18 -3.39
C LEU A 521 -21.66 23.45 -1.87
N ALA A 522 -21.34 22.44 -1.07
CA ALA A 522 -21.09 22.59 0.36
C ALA A 522 -19.67 23.15 0.59
N ALA A 523 -19.47 23.82 1.73
CA ALA A 523 -18.20 24.43 2.12
C ALA A 523 -18.18 24.68 3.64
N PHE A 524 -17.02 24.50 4.27
CA PHE A 524 -16.81 24.77 5.70
C PHE A 524 -15.54 25.58 5.93
N ARG A 525 -15.43 26.23 7.11
CA ARG A 525 -14.30 27.11 7.40
C ARG A 525 -13.06 26.30 7.75
N ARG A 526 -11.89 26.73 7.26
CA ARG A 526 -10.58 26.34 7.82
C ARG A 526 -10.04 27.47 8.70
N ALA A 527 -9.27 27.12 9.73
CA ALA A 527 -8.70 28.06 10.69
C ALA A 527 -7.39 27.52 11.30
N THR A 528 -6.70 28.34 12.09
CA THR A 528 -5.50 28.00 12.86
C THR A 528 -5.78 27.90 14.36
N PHE A 529 -4.80 27.47 15.16
CA PHE A 529 -4.93 27.55 16.63
C PHE A 529 -4.94 29.02 17.14
N ALA A 530 -4.40 29.97 16.38
CA ALA A 530 -4.46 31.40 16.71
C ALA A 530 -5.88 31.94 16.58
N ASP A 531 -6.61 31.60 15.50
CA ASP A 531 -8.01 31.99 15.32
C ASP A 531 -8.92 31.43 16.44
N LEU A 532 -8.63 30.20 16.89
CA LEU A 532 -9.34 29.57 18.02
C LEU A 532 -9.03 30.28 19.34
N ALA A 533 -7.77 30.64 19.60
CA ALA A 533 -7.38 31.39 20.78
C ALA A 533 -8.04 32.78 20.83
N ASP A 534 -8.04 33.50 19.71
CA ASP A 534 -8.71 34.80 19.58
C ASP A 534 -10.23 34.69 19.79
N LEU A 535 -10.87 33.59 19.36
CA LEU A 535 -12.29 33.35 19.61
C LEU A 535 -12.57 33.06 21.09
N VAL A 536 -11.83 32.14 21.70
CA VAL A 536 -11.98 31.78 23.13
C VAL A 536 -11.69 32.97 24.05
N GLY A 537 -10.66 33.79 23.73
CA GLY A 537 -10.32 35.00 24.48
C GLY A 537 -11.38 36.10 24.39
N ARG A 538 -12.18 36.14 23.32
CA ARG A 538 -13.31 37.07 23.16
C ARG A 538 -14.58 36.62 23.87
N HIS A 539 -14.77 35.32 24.11
CA HIS A 539 -15.99 34.74 24.69
C HIS A 539 -15.72 33.81 25.90
N PRO A 540 -15.22 34.32 27.04
CA PRO A 540 -14.91 33.49 28.21
C PRO A 540 -16.18 32.87 28.82
N GLY A 541 -16.33 31.55 28.63
CA GLY A 541 -17.46 30.77 29.14
C GLY A 541 -18.58 30.47 28.12
N ASP A 542 -18.48 30.98 26.89
CA ASP A 542 -19.41 30.73 25.77
C ASP A 542 -18.60 30.46 24.49
N GLY A 543 -17.60 29.57 24.62
CA GLY A 543 -16.67 29.19 23.54
C GLY A 543 -17.19 28.03 22.67
N PRO A 544 -16.58 27.81 21.49
CA PRO A 544 -16.98 26.74 20.58
C PRO A 544 -16.72 25.34 21.14
N VAL A 545 -17.34 24.33 20.52
CA VAL A 545 -17.10 22.92 20.85
C VAL A 545 -15.75 22.49 20.25
N VAL A 546 -14.68 22.55 21.04
CA VAL A 546 -13.35 22.08 20.61
C VAL A 546 -13.32 20.55 20.61
N LEU A 547 -13.06 19.94 19.45
CA LEU A 547 -13.00 18.50 19.25
C LEU A 547 -11.58 18.05 18.88
N ASP A 548 -10.99 17.21 19.71
CA ASP A 548 -9.72 16.55 19.48
C ASP A 548 -9.95 15.17 18.84
N VAL A 549 -9.41 14.94 17.64
CA VAL A 549 -9.54 13.65 16.92
C VAL A 549 -8.23 12.86 16.83
N ARG A 550 -7.23 13.22 17.65
CA ARG A 550 -5.99 12.43 17.82
C ARG A 550 -6.25 11.11 18.56
N ARG A 551 -5.29 10.18 18.55
CA ARG A 551 -5.37 8.93 19.33
C ARG A 551 -5.17 9.18 20.83
N ALA A 552 -5.50 8.20 21.66
CA ALA A 552 -5.33 8.29 23.11
C ALA A 552 -3.87 8.54 23.51
N SER A 553 -2.92 7.85 22.86
CA SER A 553 -1.47 8.03 23.02
C SER A 553 -1.01 9.48 22.81
N GLU A 554 -1.47 10.09 21.71
CA GLU A 554 -1.18 11.49 21.36
C GLU A 554 -1.81 12.49 22.33
N ARG A 555 -2.98 12.17 22.90
CA ARG A 555 -3.69 13.01 23.87
C ARG A 555 -3.05 12.97 25.26
N ALA A 556 -2.50 11.83 25.68
CA ALA A 556 -1.80 11.68 26.95
C ALA A 556 -0.63 12.68 27.09
N GLY A 557 0.08 12.93 25.99
CA GLY A 557 1.17 13.92 25.92
C GLY A 557 0.74 15.40 25.95
N GLY A 558 -0.56 15.71 25.97
CA GLY A 558 -1.08 17.07 26.08
C GLY A 558 -2.34 17.32 25.24
N PHE A 559 -3.34 18.00 25.79
CA PHE A 559 -4.62 18.34 25.14
C PHE A 559 -5.13 19.74 25.55
N ILE A 560 -5.98 20.37 24.74
CA ILE A 560 -6.58 21.69 25.03
C ILE A 560 -7.63 21.55 26.16
N GLU A 561 -7.57 22.39 27.17
CA GLU A 561 -8.55 22.38 28.27
C GLU A 561 -9.98 22.54 27.75
N GLY A 562 -10.88 21.67 28.24
CA GLY A 562 -12.27 21.63 27.83
C GLY A 562 -12.54 20.87 26.52
N SER A 563 -11.54 20.39 25.79
CA SER A 563 -11.77 19.67 24.52
C SER A 563 -12.46 18.32 24.71
N VAL A 564 -13.44 18.05 23.86
CA VAL A 564 -14.06 16.74 23.68
C VAL A 564 -13.07 15.85 22.92
N HIS A 565 -12.94 14.58 23.30
CA HIS A 565 -12.02 13.64 22.64
C HIS A 565 -12.78 12.47 22.01
N ILE A 566 -12.70 12.37 20.69
CA ILE A 566 -13.20 11.23 19.92
C ILE A 566 -12.18 10.98 18.79
N PRO A 567 -11.30 9.96 18.89
CA PRO A 567 -10.36 9.61 17.83
C PRO A 567 -11.03 9.49 16.46
N VAL A 568 -10.37 9.97 15.41
CA VAL A 568 -10.97 10.13 14.06
C VAL A 568 -11.68 8.87 13.55
N HIS A 569 -11.15 7.69 13.85
CA HIS A 569 -11.73 6.41 13.41
C HIS A 569 -13.03 6.04 14.13
N ALA A 570 -13.22 6.49 15.37
CA ALA A 570 -14.41 6.24 16.17
C ALA A 570 -15.51 7.29 15.91
N LEU A 571 -15.15 8.40 15.27
CA LEU A 571 -15.99 9.58 15.10
C LEU A 571 -17.34 9.28 14.42
N HIS A 572 -17.33 8.55 13.31
CA HIS A 572 -18.54 8.26 12.52
C HIS A 572 -19.62 7.54 13.35
N GLY A 573 -19.24 6.66 14.27
CA GLY A 573 -20.17 5.98 15.18
C GLY A 573 -20.56 6.78 16.43
N ARG A 574 -19.88 7.91 16.70
CA ARG A 574 -19.95 8.66 17.97
C ARG A 574 -20.33 10.14 17.78
N LEU A 575 -20.75 10.56 16.58
CA LEU A 575 -21.19 11.94 16.28
C LEU A 575 -22.25 12.49 17.25
N GLY A 576 -23.11 11.62 17.79
CA GLY A 576 -24.14 11.97 18.77
C GLY A 576 -23.64 12.31 20.18
N GLU A 577 -22.36 12.06 20.48
CA GLU A 577 -21.73 12.46 21.75
C GLU A 577 -21.20 13.91 21.72
N ILE A 578 -21.15 14.53 20.53
CA ILE A 578 -20.56 15.86 20.34
C ILE A 578 -21.60 16.93 20.72
N PRO A 579 -21.34 17.79 21.74
CA PRO A 579 -22.25 18.85 22.17
C PRO A 579 -22.75 19.72 21.02
N ALA A 580 -23.95 20.29 21.15
CA ALA A 580 -24.53 21.17 20.14
C ALA A 580 -23.74 22.49 19.97
N GLY A 581 -23.85 23.11 18.79
CA GLY A 581 -23.10 24.31 18.39
C GLY A 581 -22.02 24.04 17.35
N GLU A 582 -21.28 25.09 16.99
CA GLU A 582 -20.15 25.04 16.05
C GLU A 582 -18.98 24.22 16.61
N VAL A 583 -18.48 23.27 15.82
CA VAL A 583 -17.41 22.35 16.22
C VAL A 583 -16.07 22.80 15.63
N TRP A 584 -15.12 23.15 16.47
CA TRP A 584 -13.73 23.42 16.06
C TRP A 584 -12.91 22.14 16.20
N VAL A 585 -12.74 21.43 15.09
CA VAL A 585 -12.09 20.12 15.06
C VAL A 585 -10.60 20.24 14.75
N HIS A 586 -9.76 19.60 15.56
CA HIS A 586 -8.32 19.62 15.40
C HIS A 586 -7.69 18.22 15.54
N CYS A 587 -6.51 18.05 14.96
CA CYS A 587 -5.67 16.86 15.16
C CYS A 587 -4.23 17.29 15.49
N ALA A 588 -3.23 16.49 15.11
CA ALA A 588 -1.81 16.85 15.27
C ALA A 588 -1.27 17.83 14.19
N GLY A 589 -1.96 17.97 13.05
CA GLY A 589 -1.47 18.65 11.84
C GLY A 589 -2.43 18.53 10.65
N GLY A 590 -3.59 19.18 10.73
CA GLY A 590 -4.56 19.30 9.62
C GLY A 590 -5.30 18.02 9.17
N MET A 591 -4.62 17.05 8.53
CA MET A 591 -5.25 16.00 7.71
C MET A 591 -6.41 15.24 8.38
N ARG A 592 -6.22 14.72 9.61
CA ARG A 592 -7.30 13.99 10.31
C ARG A 592 -8.45 14.90 10.75
N ALA A 593 -8.20 16.20 10.93
CA ALA A 593 -9.24 17.18 11.20
C ALA A 593 -10.08 17.51 9.96
N ALA A 594 -9.51 17.44 8.75
CA ALA A 594 -10.27 17.57 7.51
C ALA A 594 -11.18 16.36 7.23
N ILE A 595 -10.67 15.13 7.43
CA ILE A 595 -11.49 13.91 7.40
C ILE A 595 -12.67 14.07 8.38
N ALA A 596 -12.37 14.44 9.63
CA ALA A 596 -13.37 14.67 10.66
C ALA A 596 -14.36 15.79 10.33
N ALA A 597 -13.91 16.89 9.71
CA ALA A 597 -14.78 17.99 9.29
C ALA A 597 -15.74 17.56 8.19
N SER A 598 -15.30 16.77 7.20
CA SER A 598 -16.22 16.23 6.18
C SER A 598 -17.28 15.28 6.75
N LEU A 599 -16.94 14.49 7.78
CA LEU A 599 -17.90 13.64 8.51
C LEU A 599 -18.90 14.45 9.35
N LEU A 600 -18.50 15.63 9.81
CA LEU A 600 -19.34 16.57 10.57
C LEU A 600 -20.29 17.35 9.63
N ASP A 601 -19.76 17.91 8.54
CA ASP A 601 -20.53 18.64 7.53
C ASP A 601 -21.60 17.73 6.87
N ALA A 602 -21.21 16.52 6.46
CA ALA A 602 -22.12 15.50 5.92
C ALA A 602 -23.20 15.04 6.93
N ALA A 603 -23.00 15.27 8.23
CA ALA A 603 -23.97 15.03 9.29
C ALA A 603 -24.77 16.29 9.69
N GLY A 604 -24.64 17.39 8.94
CA GLY A 604 -25.33 18.66 9.18
C GLY A 604 -24.80 19.46 10.37
N ARG A 605 -23.53 19.28 10.75
CA ARG A 605 -22.89 20.03 11.84
C ARG A 605 -22.12 21.24 11.29
N GLU A 606 -22.39 22.42 11.83
CA GLU A 606 -21.52 23.59 11.65
C GLU A 606 -20.12 23.27 12.18
N VAL A 607 -19.09 23.40 11.32
CA VAL A 607 -17.74 22.91 11.61
C VAL A 607 -16.66 23.87 11.11
N VAL A 608 -15.56 23.92 11.85
CA VAL A 608 -14.31 24.61 11.51
C VAL A 608 -13.16 23.62 11.63
N ALA A 609 -12.44 23.39 10.53
CA ALA A 609 -11.28 22.52 10.50
C ALA A 609 -10.01 23.30 10.88
N VAL A 610 -9.32 22.89 11.95
CA VAL A 610 -8.04 23.47 12.34
C VAL A 610 -6.91 22.83 11.55
N ASP A 611 -6.39 23.57 10.57
CA ASP A 611 -5.40 23.14 9.58
C ASP A 611 -3.98 23.62 9.99
N ASP A 612 -3.61 23.27 11.22
CA ASP A 612 -2.42 23.76 11.92
C ASP A 612 -1.78 22.63 12.77
N ALA A 613 -0.52 22.78 13.15
CA ALA A 613 0.22 21.82 13.96
C ALA A 613 -0.12 21.99 15.45
N PHE A 614 -0.38 20.89 16.17
CA PHE A 614 -0.79 20.97 17.59
C PHE A 614 0.25 21.67 18.49
N THR A 615 1.53 21.69 18.09
CA THR A 615 2.62 22.43 18.77
C THR A 615 2.55 23.96 18.61
N ALA A 616 1.53 24.48 17.92
CA ALA A 616 1.16 25.89 17.89
C ALA A 616 0.12 26.26 18.97
N ALA A 617 -0.67 25.31 19.50
CA ALA A 617 -1.79 25.60 20.40
C ALA A 617 -1.40 26.38 21.67
N GLU A 618 -0.36 25.90 22.37
CA GLU A 618 0.17 26.60 23.57
C GLU A 618 0.76 27.98 23.22
N LYS A 619 1.42 28.10 22.06
CA LYS A 619 2.01 29.36 21.57
C LYS A 619 0.96 30.41 21.17
N ALA A 620 -0.21 29.94 20.75
CA ALA A 620 -1.39 30.78 20.51
C ALA A 620 -2.07 31.22 21.82
N GLY A 621 -1.68 30.68 22.98
CA GLY A 621 -2.26 31.00 24.28
C GLY A 621 -3.41 30.09 24.71
N LEU A 622 -3.68 28.98 24.00
CA LEU A 622 -4.63 27.97 24.47
C LEU A 622 -4.02 27.20 25.65
N THR A 623 -4.80 27.01 26.72
CA THR A 623 -4.33 26.25 27.89
C THR A 623 -4.25 24.76 27.54
N VAL A 624 -3.03 24.23 27.49
CA VAL A 624 -2.75 22.81 27.27
C VAL A 624 -2.53 22.12 28.62
N ARG A 625 -3.06 20.91 28.78
CA ARG A 625 -2.91 20.07 29.97
C ARG A 625 -2.50 18.66 29.59
N THR A 626 -1.69 18.01 30.42
CA THR A 626 -1.48 16.55 30.37
C THR A 626 -2.64 15.84 31.08
N VAL A 627 -2.76 14.53 30.85
CA VAL A 627 -3.67 13.64 31.58
C VAL A 627 -3.17 13.37 33.00
#